data_AF-A0A7G8FQV6-F1
#
_entry.id   AF-A0A7G8FQV6-F1
#
_cell.length_a   1.000
_cell.length_b   1.000
_cell.length_c   1.000
_cell.angle_alpha   90.00
_cell.angle_beta   90.00
_cell.angle_gamma   90.00
#
_symmetry.space_group_name_H-M   'P 1'
#
loop_
_entity.id
_entity.type
_entity.pdbx_description
1 polymer ?
#
loop_
_entity_poly.entity_id
_entity_poly.type
_entity_poly.pdbx_seq_one_letter_code
_entity_poly.pdbx_strand_id
1 'polypeptide(L)'
;MAATIYLHWTATGYDWIRPGHYHVIIGGDGRVHRLHATSVDLPAHTWARNSNAVALSCACMGGQPDPWTLPPTPAQLESLCAETAAIATSWGWSASDITIQRVMTHAEAASNKDGRVMHDNYGPVVWGGTGERWDLLQLEKNGPLDGGEQLRRRIRELMAGGTSQTPSPSTDRLIFKSNTTIQARGEALDVAIDSEGRSWALAADLLERYAIPHAWDANQRRILIGALDVAPTYRDDSVQASVGWPLFTMTLQTGNAPVILTGVVRPSEAKDRAWCRVLEFAEEFGISVSYEPFTLLQRRGG
;
A
#
# COMPACT_ATOMS: atom_id res chain seq x y z
N MET A 1 -10.12 -4.51 -20.35
CA MET A 1 -9.24 -5.58 -19.82
C MET A 1 -9.63 -5.83 -18.38
N ALA A 2 -9.57 -7.06 -17.87
CA ALA A 2 -9.76 -7.32 -16.44
C ALA A 2 -8.66 -6.62 -15.62
N ALA A 3 -8.96 -6.19 -14.40
CA ALA A 3 -7.93 -5.62 -13.54
C ALA A 3 -6.85 -6.67 -13.24
N THR A 4 -5.59 -6.26 -13.19
CA THR A 4 -4.45 -7.19 -12.97
C THR A 4 -3.49 -6.62 -11.93
N ILE A 5 -2.98 -7.50 -11.07
CA ILE A 5 -1.92 -7.18 -10.11
C ILE A 5 -0.60 -7.78 -10.63
N TYR A 6 0.40 -6.92 -10.83
CA TYR A 6 1.75 -7.30 -11.22
C TYR A 6 2.68 -7.25 -10.02
N LEU A 7 3.45 -8.33 -9.83
CA LEU A 7 4.37 -8.52 -8.71
C LEU A 7 5.81 -8.38 -9.22
N HIS A 8 6.60 -7.57 -8.54
CA HIS A 8 7.93 -7.13 -8.97
C HIS A 8 8.97 -7.28 -7.86
N TRP A 9 10.23 -7.11 -8.25
CA TRP A 9 11.24 -6.53 -7.36
C TRP A 9 11.77 -5.24 -7.97
N THR A 10 12.50 -4.50 -7.16
CA THR A 10 13.06 -3.19 -7.52
C THR A 10 14.47 -3.28 -8.12
N ALA A 11 15.18 -4.41 -7.92
CA ALA A 11 16.60 -4.57 -8.22
C ALA A 11 17.49 -3.56 -7.46
N THR A 12 17.18 -3.33 -6.18
CA THR A 12 17.85 -2.37 -5.29
C THR A 12 18.13 -2.95 -3.90
N GLY A 13 18.66 -2.12 -3.00
CA GLY A 13 18.75 -2.43 -1.56
C GLY A 13 17.38 -2.55 -0.89
N TYR A 14 17.39 -3.10 0.32
CA TYR A 14 16.20 -3.34 1.16
C TYR A 14 15.47 -2.09 1.64
N ASP A 15 16.14 -0.94 1.59
CA ASP A 15 15.71 0.38 2.05
C ASP A 15 15.22 1.28 0.91
N TRP A 16 15.23 0.81 -0.34
CA TRP A 16 14.82 1.62 -1.47
C TRP A 16 13.30 1.75 -1.53
N ILE A 17 12.81 2.93 -1.16
CA ILE A 17 11.39 3.32 -1.27
C ILE A 17 11.31 4.60 -2.09
N ARG A 18 10.76 4.53 -3.32
CA ARG A 18 10.59 5.71 -4.18
C ARG A 18 9.26 5.67 -4.95
N PRO A 19 8.51 6.79 -4.99
CA PRO A 19 7.30 6.89 -5.79
C PRO A 19 7.62 6.89 -7.29
N GLY A 20 6.61 6.61 -8.12
CA GLY A 20 6.62 6.78 -9.56
C GLY A 20 6.30 5.51 -10.35
N HIS A 21 6.97 4.41 -10.02
CA HIS A 21 6.87 3.17 -10.80
C HIS A 21 5.85 2.17 -10.22
N TYR A 22 5.80 2.02 -8.90
CA TYR A 22 5.01 1.00 -8.24
C TYR A 22 3.97 1.64 -7.32
N HIS A 23 2.78 1.05 -7.23
CA HIS A 23 1.74 1.49 -6.30
C HIS A 23 2.16 1.23 -4.86
N VAL A 24 2.85 0.09 -4.65
CA VAL A 24 3.31 -0.35 -3.33
C VAL A 24 4.74 -0.86 -3.44
N ILE A 25 5.57 -0.51 -2.45
CA ILE A 25 6.89 -1.10 -2.25
C ILE A 25 6.95 -1.72 -0.85
N ILE A 26 7.49 -2.95 -0.75
CA ILE A 26 7.72 -3.66 0.50
C ILE A 26 9.21 -3.61 0.87
N GLY A 27 9.55 -2.97 1.99
CA GLY A 27 10.90 -2.89 2.54
C GLY A 27 11.44 -4.25 3.00
N GLY A 28 12.75 -4.39 3.19
CA GLY A 28 13.38 -5.68 3.56
C GLY A 28 12.88 -6.29 4.88
N ASP A 29 12.38 -5.46 5.79
CA ASP A 29 11.73 -5.85 7.05
C ASP A 29 10.26 -6.30 6.87
N GLY A 30 9.74 -6.27 5.65
CA GLY A 30 8.34 -6.59 5.33
C GLY A 30 7.40 -5.40 5.43
N ARG A 31 7.88 -4.19 5.68
CA ARG A 31 7.04 -3.01 5.79
C ARG A 31 6.40 -2.60 4.47
N VAL A 32 5.12 -2.28 4.46
CA VAL A 32 4.35 -1.90 3.26
C VAL A 32 4.28 -0.38 3.10
N HIS A 33 4.80 0.14 2.00
CA HIS A 33 4.75 1.56 1.63
C HIS A 33 3.81 1.74 0.44
N ARG A 34 2.64 2.35 0.67
CA ARG A 34 1.65 2.65 -0.37
C ARG A 34 1.93 4.03 -0.94
N LEU A 35 2.43 4.10 -2.16
CA LEU A 35 2.94 5.32 -2.78
C LEU A 35 1.92 5.96 -3.72
N HIS A 36 1.10 5.14 -4.37
CA HIS A 36 0.06 5.60 -5.30
C HIS A 36 -1.26 4.87 -5.06
N ALA A 37 -2.37 5.56 -5.34
CA ALA A 37 -3.69 4.97 -5.24
C ALA A 37 -3.82 3.78 -6.19
N THR A 38 -4.34 2.66 -5.72
CA THR A 38 -4.59 1.46 -6.55
C THR A 38 -5.69 1.65 -7.60
N SER A 39 -6.33 2.82 -7.63
CA SER A 39 -7.36 3.21 -8.60
C SER A 39 -6.82 3.89 -9.85
N VAL A 40 -5.52 4.19 -9.91
CA VAL A 40 -4.91 4.90 -11.04
C VAL A 40 -3.88 4.03 -11.73
N ASP A 41 -3.77 4.20 -13.05
CA ASP A 41 -2.73 3.56 -13.83
C ASP A 41 -1.41 4.31 -13.64
N LEU A 42 -0.31 3.57 -13.43
CA LEU A 42 1.04 4.12 -13.42
C LEU A 42 1.71 3.87 -14.77
N PRO A 43 2.50 4.82 -15.29
CA PRO A 43 2.91 4.77 -16.70
C PRO A 43 3.94 3.69 -17.04
N ALA A 44 4.68 3.15 -16.06
CA ALA A 44 5.89 2.39 -16.35
C ALA A 44 6.29 1.36 -15.26
N HIS A 45 5.52 0.28 -15.11
CA HIS A 45 5.94 -0.91 -14.33
C HIS A 45 6.02 -2.18 -15.17
N THR A 46 5.06 -2.44 -16.06
CA THR A 46 4.95 -3.64 -16.88
C THR A 46 4.66 -3.27 -18.32
N TRP A 47 5.64 -3.43 -19.22
CA TRP A 47 5.51 -3.02 -20.61
C TRP A 47 4.25 -3.65 -21.28
N ALA A 48 3.46 -2.79 -21.92
CA ALA A 48 2.20 -3.02 -22.64
C ALA A 48 1.03 -3.49 -21.77
N ARG A 49 1.19 -3.42 -20.44
CA ARG A 49 0.28 -4.02 -19.46
C ARG A 49 -0.08 -3.08 -18.30
N ASN A 50 0.30 -1.80 -18.37
CA ASN A 50 0.11 -0.81 -17.30
C ASN A 50 -1.33 -0.30 -17.12
N SER A 51 -2.25 -0.60 -18.04
CA SER A 51 -3.63 -0.10 -17.97
C SER A 51 -4.55 -1.05 -17.22
N ASN A 52 -5.41 -0.48 -16.37
CA ASN A 52 -6.25 -1.21 -15.41
C ASN A 52 -5.41 -2.19 -14.57
N ALA A 53 -4.27 -1.70 -14.06
CA ALA A 53 -3.28 -2.53 -13.40
C ALA A 53 -2.71 -1.88 -12.14
N VAL A 54 -2.33 -2.73 -11.20
CA VAL A 54 -1.63 -2.34 -9.96
C VAL A 54 -0.31 -3.09 -9.87
N ALA A 55 0.74 -2.41 -9.43
CA ALA A 55 2.08 -2.96 -9.29
C ALA A 55 2.56 -2.91 -7.84
N LEU A 56 2.92 -4.07 -7.30
CA LEU A 56 3.52 -4.24 -5.98
C LEU A 56 4.96 -4.74 -6.17
N SER A 57 5.91 -4.20 -5.41
CA SER A 57 7.32 -4.57 -5.56
C SER A 57 8.01 -4.82 -4.23
N CYS A 58 8.88 -5.82 -4.15
CA CYS A 58 9.83 -5.95 -3.04
C CYS A 58 11.07 -5.08 -3.29
N ALA A 59 11.52 -4.34 -2.27
CA ALA A 59 12.80 -3.64 -2.23
C ALA A 59 13.94 -4.67 -2.09
N CYS A 60 14.45 -5.26 -3.16
CA CYS A 60 15.48 -6.33 -3.09
C CYS A 60 16.14 -6.55 -4.45
N MET A 61 17.01 -7.55 -4.54
CA MET A 61 17.74 -7.99 -5.75
C MET A 61 18.76 -6.99 -6.31
N GLY A 62 19.15 -5.98 -5.52
CA GLY A 62 20.20 -5.01 -5.88
C GLY A 62 21.63 -5.46 -5.57
N GLY A 63 21.82 -6.75 -5.24
CA GLY A 63 23.13 -7.31 -4.92
C GLY A 63 24.15 -7.17 -6.06
N GLN A 64 25.42 -6.92 -5.73
CA GLN A 64 26.52 -6.81 -6.69
C GLN A 64 27.75 -7.59 -6.20
N PRO A 65 28.42 -8.41 -7.04
CA PRO A 65 28.09 -8.70 -8.44
C PRO A 65 26.93 -9.70 -8.63
N ASP A 66 26.46 -10.32 -7.53
CA ASP A 66 25.38 -11.31 -7.55
C ASP A 66 24.10 -10.72 -6.93
N PRO A 67 23.01 -10.55 -7.71
CA PRO A 67 21.71 -10.07 -7.22
C PRO A 67 21.17 -10.86 -6.02
N TRP A 68 21.47 -12.17 -5.97
CA TRP A 68 21.04 -13.05 -4.88
C TRP A 68 21.76 -12.83 -3.55
N THR A 69 22.67 -11.87 -3.45
CA THR A 69 23.19 -11.42 -2.15
C THR A 69 22.17 -10.59 -1.38
N LEU A 70 21.13 -10.07 -2.05
CA LEU A 70 19.97 -9.39 -1.44
C LEU A 70 18.66 -10.04 -1.94
N PRO A 71 18.40 -11.32 -1.63
CA PRO A 71 17.21 -12.02 -2.10
C PRO A 71 15.92 -11.41 -1.51
N PRO A 72 14.72 -11.68 -2.05
CA PRO A 72 13.48 -11.35 -1.36
C PRO A 72 13.48 -11.99 0.05
N THR A 73 13.23 -11.21 1.09
CA THR A 73 13.16 -11.74 2.46
C THR A 73 11.84 -12.48 2.70
N PRO A 74 11.77 -13.41 3.67
CA PRO A 74 10.51 -14.03 4.05
C PRO A 74 9.43 -13.00 4.42
N ALA A 75 9.80 -11.96 5.18
CA ALA A 75 8.90 -10.88 5.57
C ALA A 75 8.38 -10.09 4.35
N GLN A 76 9.23 -9.83 3.36
CA GLN A 76 8.81 -9.22 2.10
C GLN A 76 7.78 -10.06 1.36
N LEU A 77 8.03 -11.36 1.22
CA LEU A 77 7.13 -12.27 0.51
C LEU A 77 5.78 -12.44 1.22
N GLU A 78 5.80 -12.50 2.55
CA GLU A 78 4.59 -12.53 3.37
C GLU A 78 3.74 -11.26 3.16
N SER A 79 4.35 -10.08 3.33
CA SER A 79 3.66 -8.81 3.15
C SER A 79 3.21 -8.57 1.71
N LEU A 80 3.98 -9.00 0.71
CA LEU A 80 3.58 -8.97 -0.70
C LEU A 80 2.29 -9.78 -0.93
N CYS A 81 2.21 -10.98 -0.35
CA CYS A 81 1.03 -11.83 -0.47
C CYS A 81 -0.17 -11.24 0.29
N ALA A 82 0.05 -10.76 1.52
CA ALA A 82 -1.00 -10.16 2.36
C ALA A 82 -1.58 -8.89 1.72
N GLU A 83 -0.73 -8.00 1.21
CA GLU A 83 -1.18 -6.79 0.52
C GLU A 83 -1.90 -7.11 -0.79
N THR A 84 -1.41 -8.09 -1.56
CA THR A 84 -2.11 -8.55 -2.77
C THR A 84 -3.50 -9.10 -2.44
N ALA A 85 -3.62 -9.92 -1.39
CA ALA A 85 -4.90 -10.45 -0.92
C ALA A 85 -5.86 -9.34 -0.45
N ALA A 86 -5.35 -8.34 0.26
CA ALA A 86 -6.14 -7.20 0.72
C ALA A 86 -6.67 -6.36 -0.46
N ILE A 87 -5.83 -6.07 -1.46
CA ILE A 87 -6.24 -5.35 -2.67
C ILE A 87 -7.28 -6.16 -3.46
N ALA A 88 -7.02 -7.45 -3.70
CA ALA A 88 -7.96 -8.34 -4.39
C ALA A 88 -9.33 -8.37 -3.69
N THR A 89 -9.34 -8.55 -2.36
CA THR A 89 -10.57 -8.52 -1.56
C THR A 89 -11.29 -7.19 -1.66
N SER A 90 -10.55 -6.07 -1.66
CA SER A 90 -11.12 -4.73 -1.81
C SER A 90 -11.82 -4.52 -3.16
N TRP A 91 -11.40 -5.26 -4.19
CA TRP A 91 -12.02 -5.30 -5.51
C TRP A 91 -13.15 -6.31 -5.64
N GLY A 92 -13.52 -6.99 -4.54
CA GLY A 92 -14.54 -8.03 -4.53
C GLY A 92 -14.08 -9.36 -5.13
N TRP A 93 -12.77 -9.57 -5.29
CA TRP A 93 -12.26 -10.86 -5.75
C TRP A 93 -12.30 -11.91 -4.64
N SER A 94 -12.52 -13.14 -5.06
CA SER A 94 -12.46 -14.35 -4.24
C SER A 94 -11.14 -15.10 -4.47
N ALA A 95 -10.85 -16.11 -3.65
CA ALA A 95 -9.66 -16.95 -3.84
C ALA A 95 -9.61 -17.60 -5.25
N SER A 96 -10.76 -17.95 -5.84
CA SER A 96 -10.80 -18.51 -7.20
C SER A 96 -10.44 -17.52 -8.30
N ASP A 97 -10.47 -16.22 -8.02
CA ASP A 97 -10.09 -15.19 -8.97
C ASP A 97 -8.56 -15.02 -9.06
N ILE A 98 -7.80 -15.53 -8.08
CA ILE A 98 -6.33 -15.46 -8.03
C ILE A 98 -5.73 -16.47 -9.01
N THR A 99 -5.70 -16.04 -10.27
CA THR A 99 -5.28 -16.81 -11.44
C THR A 99 -4.13 -16.10 -12.14
N ILE A 100 -3.44 -16.80 -13.06
CA ILE A 100 -2.37 -16.20 -13.86
C ILE A 100 -2.86 -15.05 -14.76
N GLN A 101 -4.17 -14.95 -15.04
CA GLN A 101 -4.73 -13.81 -15.79
C GLN A 101 -4.96 -12.56 -14.93
N ARG A 102 -4.90 -12.67 -13.60
CA ARG A 102 -5.23 -11.58 -12.67
C ARG A 102 -4.12 -11.24 -11.68
N VAL A 103 -3.22 -12.19 -11.38
CA VAL A 103 -2.03 -11.97 -10.54
C VAL A 103 -0.84 -12.63 -11.21
N MET A 104 0.12 -11.81 -11.64
CA MET A 104 1.30 -12.24 -12.40
C MET A 104 2.57 -11.67 -11.79
N THR A 105 3.66 -12.41 -11.85
CA THR A 105 4.99 -11.79 -11.71
C THR A 105 5.38 -11.06 -12.99
N HIS A 106 6.34 -10.12 -12.93
CA HIS A 106 6.88 -9.53 -14.16
C HIS A 106 7.51 -10.59 -15.05
N ALA A 107 8.16 -11.62 -14.51
CA ALA A 107 8.68 -12.73 -15.32
C ALA A 107 7.58 -13.40 -16.17
N GLU A 108 6.42 -13.68 -15.56
CA GLU A 108 5.27 -14.29 -16.24
C GLU A 108 4.65 -13.35 -17.27
N ALA A 109 4.50 -12.07 -16.92
CA ALA A 109 3.93 -11.04 -17.80
C ALA A 109 4.82 -10.79 -19.02
N ALA A 110 6.14 -10.68 -18.81
CA ALA A 110 7.16 -10.54 -19.84
C ALA A 110 7.20 -11.73 -20.81
N SER A 111 6.73 -12.89 -20.35
CA SER A 111 6.67 -14.13 -21.13
C SER A 111 5.28 -14.45 -21.67
N ASN A 112 4.31 -13.54 -21.57
CA ASN A 112 2.93 -13.75 -22.03
C ASN A 112 2.28 -15.03 -21.49
N LYS A 113 2.60 -15.45 -20.25
CA LYS A 113 2.16 -16.73 -19.68
C LYS A 113 0.65 -16.80 -19.43
N ASP A 114 -0.03 -15.67 -19.43
CA ASP A 114 -1.49 -15.56 -19.36
C ASP A 114 -2.19 -15.95 -20.66
N GLY A 115 -1.44 -16.22 -21.74
CA GLY A 115 -1.94 -16.56 -23.07
C GLY A 115 -2.19 -15.33 -23.95
N ARG A 116 -1.92 -14.12 -23.46
CA ARG A 116 -2.08 -12.88 -24.23
C ARG A 116 -0.75 -12.49 -24.87
N VAL A 117 -0.66 -12.53 -26.19
CA VAL A 117 0.52 -12.07 -26.93
C VAL A 117 0.50 -10.55 -27.05
N MET A 118 1.07 -9.86 -26.07
CA MET A 118 1.07 -8.38 -26.00
C MET A 118 2.33 -7.73 -26.57
N HIS A 119 3.42 -8.49 -26.63
CA HIS A 119 4.77 -8.07 -27.03
C HIS A 119 5.61 -9.33 -27.29
N ASP A 120 6.80 -9.16 -27.86
CA ASP A 120 7.80 -10.23 -27.92
C ASP A 120 8.19 -10.69 -26.51
N ASN A 121 8.63 -11.95 -26.39
CA ASN A 121 8.99 -12.53 -25.10
C ASN A 121 10.32 -11.95 -24.59
N TYR A 122 10.25 -11.00 -23.67
CA TYR A 122 11.42 -10.43 -22.97
C TYR A 122 11.62 -11.00 -21.56
N GLY A 123 10.90 -12.10 -21.25
CA GLY A 123 11.00 -12.78 -19.98
C GLY A 123 12.21 -13.71 -19.88
N PRO A 124 12.23 -14.62 -18.88
CA PRO A 124 13.36 -15.52 -18.64
C PRO A 124 13.78 -16.34 -19.86
N VAL A 125 15.10 -16.51 -20.04
CA VAL A 125 15.68 -17.31 -21.13
C VAL A 125 15.21 -18.77 -21.08
N VAL A 126 15.05 -19.33 -19.88
CA VAL A 126 14.51 -20.68 -19.67
C VAL A 126 13.07 -20.84 -20.17
N TRP A 127 12.35 -19.74 -20.38
CA TRP A 127 11.02 -19.68 -20.98
C TRP A 127 11.03 -19.20 -22.43
N GLY A 128 12.20 -19.17 -23.07
CA GLY A 128 12.38 -18.77 -24.47
C GLY A 128 12.36 -17.26 -24.70
N GLY A 129 12.55 -16.46 -23.66
CA GLY A 129 12.68 -15.01 -23.76
C GLY A 129 14.13 -14.53 -23.84
N THR A 130 14.31 -13.22 -23.94
CA THR A 130 15.63 -12.57 -24.04
C THR A 130 16.29 -12.28 -22.67
N GLY A 131 15.57 -12.49 -21.55
CA GLY A 131 16.12 -12.49 -20.20
C GLY A 131 16.11 -11.13 -19.48
N GLU A 132 15.52 -10.09 -20.05
CA GLU A 132 15.52 -8.73 -19.50
C GLU A 132 14.68 -8.62 -18.22
N ARG A 133 13.63 -9.42 -18.08
CA ARG A 133 12.82 -9.47 -16.85
C ARG A 133 12.64 -10.89 -16.36
N TRP A 134 13.00 -11.09 -15.11
CA TRP A 134 12.91 -12.38 -14.43
C TRP A 134 12.37 -12.24 -13.00
N ASP A 135 11.74 -11.10 -12.71
CA ASP A 135 11.18 -10.76 -11.40
C ASP A 135 10.29 -11.87 -10.87
N LEU A 136 10.62 -12.31 -9.67
CA LEU A 136 9.94 -13.36 -8.91
C LEU A 136 9.74 -14.66 -9.71
N LEU A 137 10.62 -14.95 -10.68
CA LEU A 137 10.73 -16.28 -11.31
C LEU A 137 11.02 -17.35 -10.24
N GLN A 138 11.95 -17.02 -9.34
CA GLN A 138 12.33 -17.77 -8.16
C GLN A 138 12.16 -16.86 -6.94
N LEU A 139 11.73 -17.42 -5.81
CA LEU A 139 11.58 -16.67 -4.56
C LEU A 139 12.81 -16.78 -3.65
N GLU A 140 13.73 -17.70 -3.96
CA GLU A 140 14.96 -17.96 -3.24
C GLU A 140 16.05 -18.44 -4.20
N LYS A 141 17.31 -18.29 -3.80
CA LYS A 141 18.45 -18.65 -4.65
C LYS A 141 18.43 -20.14 -4.95
N ASN A 142 18.50 -20.49 -6.23
CA ASN A 142 18.39 -21.87 -6.73
C ASN A 142 17.06 -22.57 -6.40
N GLY A 143 16.03 -21.81 -6.03
CA GLY A 143 14.68 -22.33 -5.83
C GLY A 143 14.01 -22.77 -7.14
N PRO A 144 12.80 -23.33 -7.07
CA PRO A 144 12.04 -23.69 -8.26
C PRO A 144 11.62 -22.46 -9.08
N LEU A 145 11.50 -22.65 -10.40
CA LEU A 145 11.17 -21.62 -11.40
C LEU A 145 9.66 -21.32 -11.49
N ASP A 146 8.93 -21.48 -10.38
CA ASP A 146 7.47 -21.36 -10.30
C ASP A 146 7.02 -20.31 -9.27
N GLY A 147 7.86 -19.29 -9.02
CA GLY A 147 7.64 -18.28 -7.98
C GLY A 147 6.26 -17.61 -8.06
N GLY A 148 5.76 -17.33 -9.27
CA GLY A 148 4.41 -16.80 -9.46
C GLY A 148 3.30 -17.73 -8.95
N GLU A 149 3.41 -19.05 -9.14
CA GLU A 149 2.42 -20.00 -8.62
C GLU A 149 2.53 -20.16 -7.11
N GLN A 150 3.74 -20.15 -6.56
CA GLN A 150 3.93 -20.14 -5.11
C GLN A 150 3.27 -18.92 -4.46
N LEU A 151 3.44 -17.73 -5.04
CA LEU A 151 2.81 -16.49 -4.55
C LEU A 151 1.28 -16.56 -4.66
N ARG A 152 0.73 -16.94 -5.83
CA ARG A 152 -0.71 -17.11 -6.00
C ARG A 152 -1.31 -18.10 -4.99
N ARG A 153 -0.64 -19.21 -4.70
CA ARG A 153 -1.08 -20.18 -3.70
C ARG A 153 -1.19 -19.56 -2.30
N ARG A 154 -0.14 -18.86 -1.84
CA ARG A 154 -0.14 -18.16 -0.54
C ARG A 154 -1.25 -17.11 -0.46
N ILE A 155 -1.46 -16.34 -1.53
CA ILE A 155 -2.55 -15.35 -1.62
C ILE A 155 -3.92 -16.03 -1.49
N ARG A 156 -4.14 -17.16 -2.20
CA ARG A 156 -5.39 -17.94 -2.10
C ARG A 156 -5.64 -18.45 -0.69
N GLU A 157 -4.60 -18.95 -0.02
CA GLU A 157 -4.67 -19.43 1.36
C GLU A 157 -5.07 -18.31 2.33
N LEU A 158 -4.47 -17.12 2.19
CA LEU A 158 -4.82 -15.94 2.98
C LEU A 158 -6.29 -15.52 2.78
N MET A 159 -6.76 -15.55 1.53
CA MET A 159 -8.15 -15.19 1.21
C MET A 159 -9.15 -16.26 1.67
N ALA A 160 -8.81 -17.55 1.57
CA ALA A 160 -9.67 -18.66 2.00
C ALA A 160 -9.77 -18.77 3.53
N GLY A 161 -8.71 -18.44 4.26
CA GLY A 161 -8.75 -18.32 5.72
C GLY A 161 -9.70 -17.22 6.23
N GLY A 162 -10.13 -16.30 5.36
CA GLY A 162 -11.01 -15.18 5.69
C GLY A 162 -12.51 -15.43 5.56
N THR A 163 -12.98 -16.54 4.98
CA THR A 163 -14.43 -16.73 4.69
C THR A 163 -15.27 -17.26 5.85
N SER A 164 -14.70 -17.49 7.03
CA SER A 164 -15.45 -17.94 8.23
C SER A 164 -15.02 -17.25 9.53
N GLN A 165 -14.52 -16.02 9.47
CA GLN A 165 -14.23 -15.25 10.67
C GLN A 165 -14.77 -13.83 10.53
N THR A 166 -15.85 -13.54 11.25
CA THR A 166 -15.92 -12.29 12.04
C THR A 166 -14.51 -12.07 12.56
N PRO A 167 -13.83 -10.95 12.25
CA PRO A 167 -12.39 -10.86 12.42
C PRO A 167 -12.06 -11.23 13.86
N SER A 168 -11.44 -12.41 14.03
CA SER A 168 -10.87 -12.79 15.32
C SER A 168 -10.05 -11.58 15.75
N PRO A 169 -10.14 -11.15 17.02
CA PRO A 169 -9.31 -10.06 17.49
C PRO A 169 -7.88 -10.54 17.26
N SER A 170 -7.23 -10.04 16.21
CA SER A 170 -5.79 -10.09 16.12
C SER A 170 -5.33 -9.55 17.45
N THR A 171 -4.49 -10.30 18.15
CA THR A 171 -3.85 -9.83 19.38
C THR A 171 -3.11 -8.50 19.14
N ASP A 172 -2.88 -8.13 17.88
CA ASP A 172 -2.28 -6.88 17.41
C ASP A 172 -3.26 -5.86 16.81
N ARG A 173 -4.58 -6.00 17.02
CA ARG A 173 -5.54 -4.97 16.59
C ARG A 173 -5.22 -3.66 17.29
N LEU A 174 -5.10 -2.56 16.54
CA LEU A 174 -4.87 -1.22 17.10
C LEU A 174 -5.96 -0.89 18.14
N ILE A 175 -5.52 -0.62 19.37
CA ILE A 175 -6.38 -0.30 20.52
C ILE A 175 -6.23 1.17 20.87
N PHE A 176 -7.34 1.88 20.98
CA PHE A 176 -7.40 3.21 21.58
C PHE A 176 -7.61 3.07 23.09
N LYS A 177 -6.60 3.44 23.87
CA LYS A 177 -6.57 3.28 25.34
C LYS A 177 -7.33 4.38 26.08
N SER A 178 -7.31 5.60 25.55
CA SER A 178 -7.96 6.74 26.17
C SER A 178 -8.38 7.75 25.10
N ASN A 179 -9.28 8.65 25.49
CA ASN A 179 -9.60 9.85 24.75
C ASN A 179 -9.10 11.06 25.54
N THR A 180 -8.64 12.09 24.84
CA THR A 180 -8.24 13.37 25.39
C THR A 180 -8.54 14.47 24.38
N THR A 181 -8.22 15.70 24.73
CA THR A 181 -8.40 16.86 23.86
C THR A 181 -7.05 17.55 23.67
N ILE A 182 -6.73 17.90 22.43
CA ILE A 182 -5.59 18.75 22.09
C ILE A 182 -6.09 20.10 21.59
N GLN A 183 -5.19 21.08 21.48
CA GLN A 183 -5.50 22.32 20.80
C GLN A 183 -5.11 22.21 19.32
N ALA A 184 -5.99 22.67 18.43
CA ALA A 184 -5.70 22.83 17.01
C ALA A 184 -6.24 24.18 16.53
N ARG A 185 -5.36 25.08 16.08
CA ARG A 185 -5.70 26.48 15.76
C ARG A 185 -6.43 27.24 16.89
N GLY A 186 -6.09 26.95 18.14
CA GLY A 186 -6.66 27.61 19.32
C GLY A 186 -8.05 27.09 19.73
N GLU A 187 -8.53 26.02 19.10
CA GLU A 187 -9.77 25.34 19.45
C GLU A 187 -9.50 23.91 19.91
N ALA A 188 -10.32 23.41 20.83
CA ALA A 188 -10.31 22.02 21.26
C ALA A 188 -10.53 21.06 20.07
N LEU A 189 -9.77 19.97 20.04
CA LEU A 189 -9.91 18.87 19.10
C LEU A 189 -9.81 17.55 19.88
N ASP A 190 -10.85 16.72 19.76
CA ASP A 190 -10.86 15.41 20.42
C ASP A 190 -9.93 14.43 19.70
N VAL A 191 -9.13 13.72 20.48
CA VAL A 191 -8.21 12.71 19.99
C VAL A 191 -8.29 11.45 20.83
N ALA A 192 -8.06 10.31 20.19
CA ALA A 192 -7.83 9.04 20.85
C ALA A 192 -6.34 8.75 20.93
N ILE A 193 -5.90 8.14 22.02
CA ILE A 193 -4.49 7.74 22.23
C ILE A 193 -4.38 6.23 22.10
N ASP A 194 -3.47 5.76 21.24
CA ASP A 194 -3.24 4.34 21.07
C ASP A 194 -2.32 3.73 22.15
N SER A 195 -2.05 2.42 22.05
CA SER A 195 -1.20 1.71 22.99
C SER A 195 0.25 2.18 23.04
N GLU A 196 0.72 2.86 21.99
CA GLU A 196 2.07 3.40 21.83
C GLU A 196 2.13 4.89 22.15
N GLY A 197 1.02 5.50 22.59
CA GLY A 197 0.95 6.92 22.93
C GLY A 197 0.75 7.84 21.72
N ARG A 198 0.46 7.31 20.53
CA ARG A 198 0.20 8.14 19.35
C ARG A 198 -1.22 8.69 19.39
N SER A 199 -1.38 9.94 18.99
CA SER A 199 -2.68 10.61 18.90
C SER A 199 -3.35 10.32 17.55
N TRP A 200 -4.63 10.01 17.58
CA TRP A 200 -5.49 9.74 16.42
C TRP A 200 -6.72 10.65 16.48
N ALA A 201 -7.12 11.21 15.34
CA ALA A 201 -8.33 12.01 15.23
C ALA A 201 -9.15 11.58 14.01
N LEU A 202 -10.40 12.03 13.96
CA LEU A 202 -11.20 11.93 12.75
C LEU A 202 -10.55 12.73 11.63
N ALA A 203 -10.39 12.07 10.49
CA ALA A 203 -9.82 12.68 9.30
C ALA A 203 -10.61 13.92 8.85
N ALA A 204 -11.95 13.85 8.90
CA ALA A 204 -12.84 14.95 8.53
C ALA A 204 -12.62 16.17 9.45
N ASP A 205 -12.61 15.98 10.77
CA ASP A 205 -12.42 17.06 11.75
C ASP A 205 -11.08 17.79 11.52
N LEU A 206 -10.00 17.06 11.23
CA LEU A 206 -8.71 17.64 10.88
C LEU A 206 -8.77 18.43 9.57
N LEU A 207 -9.33 17.85 8.51
CA LEU A 207 -9.44 18.51 7.19
C LEU A 207 -10.30 19.78 7.28
N GLU A 208 -11.42 19.73 7.99
CA GLU A 208 -12.30 20.87 8.24
C GLU A 208 -11.61 21.95 9.08
N ARG A 209 -10.88 21.58 10.14
CA ARG A 209 -10.13 22.52 11.00
C ARG A 209 -9.13 23.37 10.22
N TYR A 210 -8.55 22.79 9.17
CA TYR A 210 -7.56 23.44 8.30
C TYR A 210 -8.13 23.91 6.96
N ALA A 211 -9.46 23.87 6.79
CA ALA A 211 -10.17 24.28 5.57
C ALA A 211 -9.60 23.62 4.30
N ILE A 212 -9.20 22.35 4.39
CA ILE A 212 -8.66 21.57 3.27
C ILE A 212 -9.84 20.98 2.48
N PRO A 213 -10.03 21.36 1.19
CA PRO A 213 -11.09 20.81 0.36
C PRO A 213 -10.92 19.30 0.19
N HIS A 214 -11.98 18.56 0.47
CA HIS A 214 -11.95 17.11 0.39
C HIS A 214 -13.29 16.49 -0.01
N ALA A 215 -13.25 15.26 -0.51
CA ALA A 215 -14.43 14.45 -0.79
C ALA A 215 -14.20 12.98 -0.38
N TRP A 216 -15.21 12.36 0.23
CA TRP A 216 -15.18 10.93 0.54
C TRP A 216 -15.66 10.10 -0.65
N ASP A 217 -14.83 9.16 -1.08
CA ASP A 217 -15.15 8.10 -2.04
C ASP A 217 -15.38 6.80 -1.29
N ALA A 218 -16.66 6.47 -1.07
CA ALA A 218 -17.07 5.29 -0.33
C ALA A 218 -16.73 3.98 -1.05
N ASN A 219 -16.69 3.99 -2.38
CA ASN A 219 -16.44 2.79 -3.18
C ASN A 219 -14.98 2.34 -3.04
N GLN A 220 -14.07 3.31 -2.93
CA GLN A 220 -12.63 3.04 -2.86
C GLN A 220 -12.05 3.27 -1.46
N ARG A 221 -12.88 3.60 -0.46
CA ARG A 221 -12.47 3.97 0.91
C ARG A 221 -11.34 4.98 0.87
N ARG A 222 -11.63 6.14 0.29
CA ARG A 222 -10.62 7.14 0.02
C ARG A 222 -11.13 8.55 0.30
N ILE A 223 -10.24 9.41 0.77
CA ILE A 223 -10.46 10.85 0.83
C ILE A 223 -9.66 11.48 -0.31
N LEU A 224 -10.37 12.11 -1.24
CA LEU A 224 -9.79 12.91 -2.31
C LEU A 224 -9.49 14.31 -1.79
N ILE A 225 -8.24 14.72 -1.85
CA ILE A 225 -7.77 16.05 -1.44
C ILE A 225 -7.65 16.95 -2.67
N GLY A 226 -8.33 18.08 -2.65
CA GLY A 226 -8.32 19.05 -3.76
C GLY A 226 -7.11 19.98 -3.78
N ALA A 227 -6.34 20.03 -2.69
CA ALA A 227 -5.23 20.96 -2.53
C ALA A 227 -3.94 20.45 -3.22
N LEU A 228 -3.38 21.23 -4.14
CA LEU A 228 -2.19 20.87 -4.94
C LEU A 228 -0.85 21.10 -4.23
N ASP A 229 -0.88 21.67 -3.03
CA ASP A 229 0.29 22.11 -2.26
C ASP A 229 0.79 21.07 -1.25
N VAL A 230 0.32 19.82 -1.35
CA VAL A 230 0.79 18.71 -0.52
C VAL A 230 1.81 17.88 -1.30
N ALA A 231 3.00 17.72 -0.73
CA ALA A 231 4.03 16.82 -1.24
C ALA A 231 4.14 15.61 -0.31
N PRO A 232 3.62 14.43 -0.69
CA PRO A 232 3.62 13.28 0.20
C PRO A 232 5.01 12.88 0.62
N THR A 233 5.22 12.69 1.92
CA THR A 233 6.55 12.37 2.46
C THR A 233 6.87 10.88 2.44
N TYR A 234 5.86 10.02 2.24
CA TYR A 234 5.97 8.56 2.17
C TYR A 234 6.75 7.99 3.35
N ARG A 235 6.19 8.17 4.53
CA ARG A 235 6.84 7.82 5.79
C ARG A 235 7.09 6.33 5.91
N ASP A 236 8.26 6.02 6.45
CA ASP A 236 8.53 4.68 6.94
C ASP A 236 7.45 4.30 7.93
N ASP A 237 7.14 5.14 8.91
CA ASP A 237 6.27 4.76 10.02
C ASP A 237 4.75 4.67 9.73
N SER A 238 4.32 4.80 8.47
CA SER A 238 2.91 4.88 8.04
C SER A 238 2.04 3.69 8.50
N VAL A 239 0.72 3.91 8.57
CA VAL A 239 -0.27 2.90 8.98
C VAL A 239 -0.28 1.69 8.04
N GLN A 240 -0.15 0.50 8.62
CA GLN A 240 0.01 -0.78 7.91
C GLN A 240 -1.30 -1.58 7.88
N ALA A 241 -1.44 -2.55 6.96
CA ALA A 241 -2.65 -3.39 6.85
C ALA A 241 -2.85 -4.33 8.05
N SER A 242 -1.77 -4.66 8.77
CA SER A 242 -1.79 -5.58 9.91
C SER A 242 -2.43 -5.01 11.18
N VAL A 243 -2.82 -3.72 11.21
CA VAL A 243 -3.38 -3.07 12.43
C VAL A 243 -4.81 -3.49 12.80
N GLY A 244 -5.38 -4.47 12.09
CA GLY A 244 -6.66 -5.10 12.45
C GLY A 244 -7.91 -4.26 12.19
N TRP A 245 -7.80 -3.18 11.41
CA TRP A 245 -8.92 -2.34 10.96
C TRP A 245 -8.89 -2.20 9.43
N PRO A 246 -10.05 -2.07 8.77
CA PRO A 246 -10.08 -1.66 7.37
C PRO A 246 -9.31 -0.35 7.17
N LEU A 247 -8.53 -0.24 6.10
CA LEU A 247 -7.77 0.98 5.80
C LEU A 247 -8.58 1.94 4.91
N PHE A 248 -8.23 3.21 4.98
CA PHE A 248 -8.54 4.19 3.95
C PHE A 248 -7.26 4.93 3.53
N THR A 249 -7.26 5.51 2.34
CA THR A 249 -6.16 6.36 1.86
C THR A 249 -6.62 7.80 1.69
N MET A 250 -5.74 8.77 1.99
CA MET A 250 -5.89 10.14 1.51
C MET A 250 -5.02 10.32 0.27
N THR A 251 -5.58 10.86 -0.81
CA THR A 251 -4.85 11.00 -2.08
C THR A 251 -5.13 12.35 -2.71
N LEU A 252 -4.15 12.89 -3.43
CA LEU A 252 -4.38 14.07 -4.28
C LEU A 252 -5.35 13.74 -5.43
N GLN A 253 -6.20 14.70 -5.79
CA GLN A 253 -7.14 14.57 -6.91
C GLN A 253 -6.46 14.61 -8.29
N THR A 254 -5.15 14.91 -8.37
CA THR A 254 -4.42 15.10 -9.63
C THR A 254 -3.40 14.00 -9.93
N GLY A 255 -3.05 13.86 -11.22
CA GLY A 255 -1.93 13.05 -11.71
C GLY A 255 -2.01 11.56 -11.34
N ASN A 256 -0.86 10.98 -11.00
CA ASN A 256 -0.68 9.58 -10.54
C ASN A 256 -1.28 9.31 -9.13
N ALA A 257 -2.25 10.11 -8.68
CA ALA A 257 -2.93 10.05 -7.38
C ALA A 257 -2.02 9.56 -6.24
N PRO A 258 -0.96 10.30 -5.90
CA PRO A 258 -0.06 9.91 -4.83
C PRO A 258 -0.81 9.81 -3.51
N VAL A 259 -0.45 8.81 -2.72
CA VAL A 259 -1.02 8.61 -1.37
C VAL A 259 -0.30 9.57 -0.42
N ILE A 260 -1.08 10.45 0.21
CA ILE A 260 -0.59 11.42 1.20
C ILE A 260 -0.38 10.69 2.53
N LEU A 261 -1.42 10.01 3.02
CA LEU A 261 -1.35 9.20 4.23
C LEU A 261 -2.35 8.05 4.17
N THR A 262 -2.12 7.06 5.02
CA THR A 262 -3.03 5.92 5.23
C THR A 262 -3.59 6.00 6.65
N GLY A 263 -4.89 5.75 6.80
CA GLY A 263 -5.54 5.69 8.10
C GLY A 263 -6.42 4.45 8.25
N VAL A 264 -7.17 4.39 9.34
CA VAL A 264 -8.08 3.28 9.66
C VAL A 264 -9.53 3.72 9.59
N VAL A 265 -10.41 2.81 9.22
CA VAL A 265 -11.86 2.98 9.27
C VAL A 265 -12.39 2.17 10.44
N ARG A 266 -13.10 2.83 11.35
CA ARG A 266 -13.70 2.22 12.54
C ARG A 266 -15.22 2.31 12.48
N PRO A 267 -15.96 1.23 12.81
CA PRO A 267 -17.41 1.29 12.94
C PRO A 267 -17.84 2.32 13.98
N SER A 268 -18.96 2.99 13.74
CA SER A 268 -19.63 3.80 14.76
C SER A 268 -21.15 3.70 14.61
N GLU A 269 -21.89 4.04 15.66
CA GLU A 269 -23.36 3.94 15.70
C GLU A 269 -24.05 4.73 14.58
N ALA A 270 -23.45 5.83 14.11
CA ALA A 270 -24.00 6.63 13.02
C ALA A 270 -23.60 6.08 11.65
N LYS A 271 -22.29 5.96 11.40
CA LYS A 271 -21.65 5.39 10.19
C LYS A 271 -20.18 5.07 10.48
N ASP A 272 -19.54 4.22 9.67
CA ASP A 272 -18.09 4.01 9.71
C ASP A 272 -17.34 5.35 9.59
N ARG A 273 -16.31 5.55 10.42
CA ARG A 273 -15.53 6.79 10.50
C ARG A 273 -14.06 6.57 10.20
N ALA A 274 -13.47 7.47 9.43
CA ALA A 274 -12.07 7.48 9.04
C ALA A 274 -11.21 8.21 10.10
N TRP A 275 -10.15 7.55 10.57
CA TRP A 275 -9.21 8.05 11.59
C TRP A 275 -7.77 8.03 11.06
N CYS A 276 -7.03 9.11 11.25
CA CYS A 276 -5.60 9.18 10.93
C CYS A 276 -4.77 9.63 12.14
N ARG A 277 -3.47 9.33 12.12
CA ARG A 277 -2.54 9.83 13.13
C ARG A 277 -2.40 11.34 13.01
N VAL A 278 -2.49 12.03 14.13
CA VAL A 278 -2.53 13.50 14.17
C VAL A 278 -1.21 14.13 13.77
N LEU A 279 -0.08 13.58 14.26
CA LEU A 279 1.25 14.09 13.91
C LEU A 279 1.57 13.88 12.43
N GLU A 280 1.27 12.69 11.89
CA GLU A 280 1.44 12.37 10.48
C GLU A 280 0.62 13.32 9.59
N PHE A 281 -0.66 13.54 9.92
CA PHE A 281 -1.47 14.54 9.23
C PHE A 281 -0.80 15.93 9.28
N ALA A 282 -0.31 16.35 10.44
CA ALA A 282 0.32 17.65 10.57
C ALA A 282 1.57 17.78 9.67
N GLU A 283 2.41 16.76 9.62
CA GLU A 283 3.63 16.74 8.80
C GLU A 283 3.30 16.75 7.31
N GLU A 284 2.40 15.88 6.85
CA GLU A 284 2.00 15.78 5.44
C GLU A 284 1.39 17.09 4.91
N PHE A 285 0.58 17.76 5.74
CA PHE A 285 -0.08 19.01 5.35
C PHE A 285 0.72 20.28 5.70
N GLY A 286 1.96 20.14 6.18
CA GLY A 286 2.83 21.28 6.50
C GLY A 286 2.40 22.09 7.73
N ILE A 287 1.62 21.50 8.62
CA ILE A 287 1.13 22.14 9.85
C ILE A 287 2.24 22.15 10.91
N SER A 288 2.45 23.30 11.53
CA SER A 288 3.40 23.42 12.65
C SER A 288 2.82 22.79 13.92
N VAL A 289 3.67 22.17 14.73
CA VAL A 289 3.28 21.52 15.99
C VAL A 289 4.09 22.07 17.18
N SER A 290 3.46 22.15 18.35
CA SER A 290 4.12 22.26 19.66
C SER A 290 3.92 20.96 20.42
N TYR A 291 4.83 20.59 21.33
CA TYR A 291 4.75 19.33 22.09
C TYR A 291 4.38 19.51 23.56
N GLU A 292 4.41 20.75 24.08
CA GLU A 292 4.18 21.05 25.50
C GLU A 292 3.18 22.21 25.66
N PRO A 293 1.85 21.94 25.67
CA PRO A 293 1.20 20.67 25.35
C PRO A 293 1.18 20.38 23.84
N PHE A 294 0.96 19.10 23.46
CA PHE A 294 0.83 18.74 22.05
C PHE A 294 -0.30 19.52 21.39
N THR A 295 0.05 20.36 20.40
CA THR A 295 -0.84 21.37 19.81
C THR A 295 -0.55 21.48 18.33
N LEU A 296 -1.61 21.55 17.52
CA LEU A 296 -1.51 21.88 16.10
C LEU A 296 -1.68 23.39 15.90
N LEU A 297 -0.74 24.02 15.20
CA LEU A 297 -0.66 25.46 14.98
C LEU A 297 -1.18 25.83 13.58
N GLN A 298 -0.48 26.70 12.85
CA GLN A 298 -0.86 27.10 11.50
C GLN A 298 -0.28 26.16 10.44
N ARG A 299 -0.98 26.05 9.31
CA ARG A 299 -0.49 25.42 8.09
C ARG A 299 0.56 26.33 7.44
N ARG A 300 1.74 25.81 7.11
CA ARG A 300 2.79 26.54 6.41
C ARG A 300 2.48 26.59 4.93
N GLY A 301 2.50 27.77 4.33
CA GLY A 301 2.31 27.95 2.88
C GLY A 301 0.86 28.06 2.40
N GLY A 302 -0.11 28.24 3.31
CA GLY A 302 -1.50 28.59 3.00
C GLY A 302 -1.82 30.06 3.26
#